data_AF-A0A6C0ARB8-F1
#
_entry.id   AF-A0A6C0ARB8-F1
#
_cell.length_a   1.000
_cell.length_b   1.000
_cell.length_c   1.000
_cell.angle_alpha   90.00
_cell.angle_beta   90.00
_cell.angle_gamma   90.00
#
_symmetry.space_group_name_H-M   'P 1'
#
loop_
_entity.id
_entity.type
_entity.pdbx_description
1 polymer ?
#
loop_
_entity_poly.entity_id
_entity_poly.type
_entity_poly.pdbx_seq_one_letter_code
_entity_poly.pdbx_strand_id
1 'polypeptide(L)'
;MKIYVLNYDLNKISTVVTELLKLTMTISEGIEIYSTEGIFYVDNNTTYKLLYNHESIIKLQNYYNELDLAIDKSVIIKEITSQLPRKHLANPIKTFVFKKHSQSNIKFIIIGHTNTNSNNTNSNTNSNTNSNTNSNNNMNTPFMDKNFNKDLQIVISDFYMDVPDDIDLNNIFIKKEISEFLFMLNKY
;
A
#
# COMPACT_ATOMS: atom_id res chain seq x y z
N MET A 1 9.56 -12.55 -0.78
CA MET A 1 8.35 -13.38 -0.66
C MET A 1 7.21 -12.51 -0.15
N LYS A 2 6.00 -12.70 -0.67
CA LYS A 2 4.82 -11.94 -0.24
C LYS A 2 3.92 -12.80 0.66
N ILE A 3 3.39 -12.20 1.72
CA ILE A 3 2.39 -12.82 2.59
C ILE A 3 1.12 -11.98 2.56
N TYR A 4 0.05 -12.58 2.06
CA TYR A 4 -1.28 -11.98 1.94
C TYR A 4 -2.16 -12.43 3.11
N VAL A 5 -3.02 -11.53 3.59
CA VAL A 5 -4.11 -11.89 4.50
C VAL A 5 -5.34 -12.21 3.65
N LEU A 6 -5.81 -13.45 3.72
CA LEU A 6 -6.92 -13.90 2.89
C LEU A 6 -8.24 -13.32 3.38
N ASN A 7 -9.12 -12.97 2.44
CA ASN A 7 -10.48 -12.47 2.68
C ASN A 7 -10.55 -11.19 3.54
N TYR A 8 -9.48 -10.39 3.59
CA TYR A 8 -9.48 -9.12 4.30
C TYR A 8 -10.18 -8.03 3.46
N ASP A 9 -11.03 -7.23 4.09
CA ASP A 9 -11.72 -6.11 3.43
C ASP A 9 -10.75 -4.92 3.25
N LEU A 10 -10.40 -4.63 2.00
CA LEU A 10 -9.50 -3.52 1.65
C LEU A 10 -10.01 -2.16 2.14
N ASN A 11 -11.33 -1.97 2.28
CA ASN A 11 -11.89 -0.72 2.77
C ASN A 11 -11.49 -0.46 4.23
N LYS A 12 -11.28 -1.52 5.02
CA LYS A 12 -10.80 -1.41 6.40
C LYS A 12 -9.37 -0.95 6.51
N ILE A 13 -8.52 -1.17 5.49
CA ILE A 13 -7.13 -0.72 5.53
C ILE A 13 -7.06 0.79 5.79
N SER A 14 -7.97 1.58 5.21
CA SER A 14 -8.05 3.02 5.45
C SER A 14 -8.15 3.40 6.94
N THR A 15 -8.85 2.61 7.74
CA THR A 15 -8.98 2.81 9.20
C THR A 15 -7.72 2.41 9.97
N VAL A 16 -6.94 1.45 9.43
CA VAL A 16 -5.70 0.96 10.04
C VAL A 16 -4.51 1.86 9.70
N VAL A 17 -4.57 2.62 8.59
CA VAL A 17 -3.47 3.50 8.18
C VAL A 17 -3.06 4.46 9.30
N THR A 18 -4.01 5.02 10.05
CA THR A 18 -3.73 5.89 11.21
C THR A 18 -2.76 5.26 12.21
N GLU A 19 -2.90 3.96 12.50
CA GLU A 19 -2.00 3.23 13.40
C GLU A 19 -0.66 2.93 12.70
N LEU A 20 -0.69 2.58 11.41
CA LEU A 20 0.52 2.32 10.61
C LEU A 20 1.41 3.54 10.48
N LEU A 21 0.86 4.76 10.52
CA LEU A 21 1.64 6.01 10.47
C LEU A 21 2.54 6.22 11.68
N LYS A 22 2.34 5.47 12.77
CA LYS A 22 3.25 5.47 13.92
C LYS A 22 4.55 4.72 13.62
N LEU A 23 4.61 4.00 12.50
CA LEU A 23 5.75 3.20 12.06
C LEU A 23 6.69 4.01 11.15
N THR A 24 7.86 3.45 10.86
CA THR A 24 8.74 4.01 9.82
C THR A 24 8.07 3.81 8.46
N MET A 25 7.87 4.90 7.72
CA MET A 25 7.19 4.87 6.43
C MET A 25 8.09 5.42 5.33
N THR A 26 8.08 4.76 4.16
CA THR A 26 8.59 5.31 2.91
C THR A 26 7.51 5.25 1.85
N ILE A 27 7.45 6.27 1.00
CA ILE A 27 6.49 6.38 -0.10
C ILE A 27 7.26 6.37 -1.41
N SER A 28 6.78 5.62 -2.39
CA SER A 28 7.26 5.69 -3.77
C SER A 28 6.09 5.80 -4.74
N GLU A 29 6.32 6.44 -5.87
CA GLU A 29 5.36 6.62 -6.94
C GLU A 29 5.88 5.95 -8.20
N GLY A 30 4.98 5.46 -9.04
CA GLY A 30 5.33 4.83 -10.31
C GLY A 30 4.12 4.71 -11.21
N ILE A 31 4.34 4.15 -12.40
CA ILE A 31 3.28 3.91 -13.37
C ILE A 31 3.34 2.45 -13.80
N GLU A 32 2.28 1.70 -13.52
CA GLU A 32 2.09 0.38 -14.11
C GLU A 32 1.45 0.52 -15.49
N ILE A 33 2.01 -0.15 -16.47
CA ILE A 33 1.59 -0.07 -17.86
C ILE A 33 1.20 -1.46 -18.33
N TYR A 34 -0.07 -1.62 -18.73
CA TYR A 34 -0.62 -2.88 -19.22
C TYR A 34 -0.79 -2.82 -20.74
N SER A 35 -0.34 -3.86 -21.42
CA SER A 35 -0.42 -3.97 -22.87
C SER A 35 -0.56 -5.44 -23.29
N THR A 36 -0.79 -5.67 -24.59
CA THR A 36 -0.73 -7.02 -25.17
C THR A 36 0.68 -7.61 -25.18
N GLU A 37 1.72 -6.79 -25.01
CA GLU A 37 3.13 -7.23 -24.99
C GLU A 37 3.64 -7.57 -23.58
N GLY A 38 2.81 -7.34 -22.56
CA GLY A 38 3.11 -7.60 -21.15
C GLY A 38 2.82 -6.41 -20.23
N ILE A 39 3.33 -6.53 -19.00
CA ILE A 39 3.24 -5.52 -17.95
C ILE A 39 4.59 -4.80 -17.86
N PHE A 40 4.54 -3.47 -17.75
CA PHE A 40 5.70 -2.62 -17.60
C PHE A 40 5.54 -1.74 -16.37
N TYR A 41 6.65 -1.28 -15.83
CA TYR A 41 6.70 -0.38 -14.69
C TYR A 41 7.65 0.78 -14.98
N VAL A 42 7.19 2.01 -14.78
CA VAL A 42 8.01 3.20 -14.91
C VAL A 42 8.26 3.79 -13.53
N ASP A 43 9.53 3.98 -13.20
CA ASP A 43 10.00 4.55 -11.94
C ASP A 43 11.31 5.31 -12.17
N ASN A 44 11.38 6.54 -11.65
CA ASN A 44 12.54 7.43 -11.79
C ASN A 44 13.09 7.52 -13.23
N ASN A 45 12.20 7.74 -14.20
CA ASN A 45 12.50 7.77 -15.64
C ASN A 45 13.08 6.49 -16.24
N THR A 46 13.14 5.40 -15.47
CA THR A 46 13.55 4.09 -15.96
C THR A 46 12.31 3.26 -16.24
N THR A 47 12.27 2.63 -17.41
CA THR A 47 11.18 1.72 -17.78
C THR A 47 11.65 0.29 -17.66
N TYR A 48 10.85 -0.53 -17.00
CA TYR A 48 11.09 -1.96 -16.82
C TYR A 48 9.97 -2.75 -17.48
N LYS A 49 10.30 -3.82 -18.20
CA LYS A 49 9.38 -4.91 -18.47
C LYS A 49 9.36 -5.84 -17.26
N LEU A 50 8.17 -6.16 -16.76
CA LEU A 50 8.00 -7.06 -15.63
C LEU A 50 7.81 -8.48 -16.14
N LEU A 51 8.68 -9.39 -15.73
CA LEU A 51 8.53 -10.82 -15.96
C LEU A 51 8.21 -11.50 -14.63
N TYR A 52 7.26 -12.41 -14.64
CA TYR A 52 6.83 -13.12 -13.44
C TYR A 52 7.33 -14.56 -13.50
N ASN A 53 8.14 -14.95 -12.52
CA ASN A 53 8.43 -16.34 -12.26
C ASN A 53 7.46 -16.83 -11.19
N HIS A 54 6.41 -17.51 -11.63
CA HIS A 54 5.32 -17.95 -10.74
C HIS A 54 5.72 -19.18 -9.93
N GLU A 55 5.46 -19.11 -8.63
CA GLU A 55 5.61 -20.23 -7.69
C GLU A 55 4.25 -20.66 -7.16
N SER A 56 4.20 -21.85 -6.57
CA SER A 56 2.98 -22.33 -5.92
C SER A 56 2.65 -21.52 -4.66
N ILE A 57 1.38 -21.13 -4.52
CA ILE A 57 0.88 -20.43 -3.33
C ILE A 57 0.66 -21.42 -2.20
N ILE A 58 1.21 -21.13 -1.01
CA ILE A 58 1.02 -21.92 0.20
C ILE A 58 -0.01 -21.22 1.08
N LYS A 59 -1.05 -21.94 1.53
CA LYS A 59 -2.08 -21.39 2.43
C LYS A 59 -1.83 -21.86 3.86
N LEU A 60 -1.88 -20.93 4.81
CA LEU A 60 -1.82 -21.20 6.24
C LEU A 60 -3.17 -20.84 6.86
N GLN A 61 -3.89 -21.84 7.37
CA GLN A 61 -5.19 -21.63 8.01
C GLN A 61 -5.03 -21.25 9.48
N ASN A 62 -5.89 -20.36 9.97
CA ASN A 62 -5.97 -19.94 11.38
C ASN A 62 -4.61 -19.52 11.96
N TYR A 63 -3.84 -18.73 11.21
CA TYR A 63 -2.48 -18.37 11.60
C TYR A 63 -2.45 -17.41 12.80
N TYR A 64 -3.34 -16.41 12.82
CA TYR A 64 -3.43 -15.43 13.89
C TYR A 64 -4.87 -14.96 14.08
N ASN A 65 -5.48 -15.22 15.25
CA ASN A 65 -6.87 -14.84 15.56
C ASN A 65 -7.84 -15.10 14.39
N GLU A 66 -7.86 -16.33 13.87
CA GLU A 66 -8.72 -16.76 12.75
C GLU A 66 -8.38 -16.14 11.38
N LEU A 67 -7.31 -15.36 11.27
CA LEU A 67 -6.81 -14.89 9.98
C LEU A 67 -6.07 -16.01 9.25
N ASP A 68 -6.50 -16.27 8.02
CA ASP A 68 -5.81 -17.13 7.08
C ASP A 68 -4.77 -16.33 6.29
N LEU A 69 -3.62 -16.94 6.02
CA LEU A 69 -2.56 -16.34 5.21
C LEU A 69 -2.36 -17.11 3.90
N ALA A 70 -1.94 -16.40 2.85
CA ALA A 70 -1.39 -16.99 1.63
C ALA A 70 0.03 -16.48 1.43
N ILE A 71 0.96 -17.41 1.22
CA ILE A 71 2.36 -17.15 0.96
C ILE A 71 2.59 -17.32 -0.54
N ASP A 72 3.02 -16.24 -1.17
CA ASP A 72 3.41 -16.21 -2.58
C ASP A 72 4.93 -16.00 -2.68
N LYS A 73 5.61 -17.02 -3.22
CA LYS A 73 7.06 -17.00 -3.47
C LYS A 73 7.42 -16.54 -4.88
N SER A 74 6.43 -16.11 -5.68
CA SER A 74 6.67 -15.65 -7.03
C SER A 74 7.62 -14.45 -7.03
N VAL A 75 8.53 -14.42 -7.99
CA VAL A 75 9.54 -13.37 -8.14
C VAL A 75 9.21 -12.51 -9.35
N ILE A 76 9.29 -11.19 -9.19
CA ILE A 76 9.18 -10.23 -10.28
C ILE A 76 10.58 -9.87 -10.74
N ILE A 77 10.92 -10.26 -11.96
CA ILE A 77 12.17 -9.89 -12.63
C ILE A 77 11.91 -8.60 -13.42
N LYS A 78 12.77 -7.61 -13.23
CA LYS A 78 12.70 -6.31 -13.93
C LYS A 78 13.76 -6.25 -15.01
N GLU A 79 13.35 -6.16 -16.27
CA GLU A 79 14.24 -5.97 -17.41
C GLU A 79 14.14 -4.52 -17.91
N ILE A 80 15.26 -3.79 -17.96
CA ILE A 80 15.26 -2.42 -18.48
C ILE A 80 14.88 -2.43 -19.96
N THR A 81 13.94 -1.57 -20.35
CA THR A 81 13.55 -1.35 -21.75
C THR A 81 13.60 0.14 -22.08
N SER A 82 13.89 0.45 -23.34
CA SER A 82 13.92 1.83 -23.86
C SER A 82 12.61 2.27 -24.51
N GLN A 83 11.68 1.34 -24.74
CA GLN A 83 10.43 1.62 -25.45
C GLN A 83 9.22 1.02 -24.72
N LEU A 84 8.14 1.78 -24.73
CA LEU A 84 6.82 1.33 -24.31
C LEU A 84 5.99 0.86 -25.51
N PRO A 85 5.12 -0.14 -25.34
CA PRO A 85 4.18 -0.55 -26.38
C PRO A 85 3.31 0.62 -26.85
N ARG A 86 3.04 0.70 -28.15
CA ARG A 86 2.28 1.83 -28.71
C ARG A 86 0.84 1.91 -28.18
N LYS A 87 0.21 0.77 -27.90
CA LYS A 87 -1.12 0.66 -27.31
C LYS A 87 -0.98 0.11 -25.90
N HIS A 88 -1.30 0.93 -24.90
CA HIS A 88 -1.21 0.55 -23.51
C HIS A 88 -2.21 1.32 -22.64
N LEU A 89 -2.48 0.77 -21.45
CA LEU A 89 -3.14 1.46 -20.35
C LEU A 89 -2.09 1.83 -19.31
N ALA A 90 -1.95 3.11 -19.00
CA ALA A 90 -1.07 3.60 -17.95
C ALA A 90 -1.87 3.84 -16.67
N ASN A 91 -1.39 3.30 -15.56
CA ASN A 91 -2.05 3.34 -14.27
C ASN A 91 -1.05 3.87 -13.21
N PRO A 92 -1.15 5.15 -12.82
CA PRO A 92 -0.33 5.70 -11.75
C PRO A 92 -0.59 4.96 -10.43
N ILE A 93 0.49 4.56 -9.75
CA ILE A 93 0.44 3.89 -8.46
C ILE A 93 1.26 4.64 -7.42
N LYS A 94 0.79 4.61 -6.18
CA LYS A 94 1.55 5.00 -5.00
C LYS A 94 1.70 3.78 -4.09
N THR A 95 2.94 3.52 -3.68
CA THR A 95 3.29 2.42 -2.79
C THR A 95 3.75 2.99 -1.45
N PHE A 96 3.14 2.51 -0.37
CA PHE A 96 3.48 2.84 1.01
C PHE A 96 4.13 1.62 1.63
N VAL A 97 5.33 1.82 2.16
CA VAL A 97 6.11 0.76 2.80
C VAL A 97 6.26 1.12 4.27
N PHE A 98 5.66 0.33 5.13
CA PHE A 98 5.72 0.49 6.58
C PHE A 98 6.66 -0.55 7.18
N LYS A 99 7.49 -0.10 8.12
CA LYS A 99 8.39 -0.96 8.89
C LYS A 99 8.31 -0.59 10.35
N LYS A 100 8.34 -1.59 11.23
CA LYS A 100 8.39 -1.36 12.69
C LYS A 100 9.57 -0.47 13.09
N HIS A 101 10.73 -0.71 12.48
CA HIS A 101 11.92 0.13 12.57
C HIS A 101 12.70 0.04 11.25
N SER A 102 13.65 0.96 11.03
CA SER A 102 14.40 1.06 9.77
C SER A 102 15.11 -0.24 9.36
N GLN A 103 15.63 -0.98 10.34
CA GLN A 103 16.33 -2.26 10.18
C GLN A 103 15.40 -3.49 10.06
N SER A 104 14.08 -3.33 10.12
CA SER A 104 13.19 -4.50 10.02
C SER A 104 13.25 -5.09 8.60
N ASN A 105 13.30 -6.43 8.58
CA ASN A 105 13.26 -7.24 7.38
C ASN A 105 11.82 -7.47 6.89
N ILE A 106 10.82 -7.29 7.77
CA ILE A 106 9.42 -7.42 7.44
C ILE A 106 8.87 -6.04 7.12
N LYS A 107 8.25 -5.91 5.95
CA LYS A 107 7.63 -4.66 5.52
C LYS A 107 6.16 -4.91 5.28
N PHE A 108 5.31 -4.00 5.74
CA PHE A 108 3.92 -3.98 5.34
C PHE A 108 3.76 -3.03 4.17
N ILE A 109 3.24 -3.53 3.06
CA ILE A 109 3.13 -2.82 1.79
C ILE A 109 1.65 -2.54 1.54
N ILE A 110 1.30 -1.28 1.25
CA ILE A 110 0.01 -0.88 0.70
C ILE A 110 0.26 -0.27 -0.68
N ILE A 111 -0.49 -0.71 -1.68
CA ILE A 111 -0.48 -0.14 -3.04
C ILE A 111 -1.86 0.44 -3.31
N GLY A 112 -1.88 1.63 -3.89
CA GLY A 112 -3.12 2.24 -4.35
C GLY A 112 -2.94 3.08 -5.60
N HIS A 113 -4.06 3.32 -6.28
CA HIS A 113 -4.13 4.14 -7.49
C HIS A 113 -4.61 5.54 -7.14
N THR A 114 -3.96 6.57 -7.67
CA THR A 114 -4.47 7.93 -7.52
C THR A 114 -5.74 8.08 -8.34
N ASN A 115 -6.80 8.61 -7.71
CA ASN A 115 -8.01 8.91 -8.46
C ASN A 115 -7.73 10.05 -9.43
N THR A 116 -7.56 9.73 -10.72
CA THR A 116 -7.44 10.72 -11.80
C THR A 116 -8.77 11.37 -12.15
N ASN A 117 -9.69 11.49 -11.17
CA ASN A 117 -10.90 12.31 -11.30
C ASN A 117 -10.51 13.80 -11.25
N SER A 118 -9.79 14.25 -12.29
CA SER A 118 -9.79 15.64 -12.73
C SER A 118 -11.14 15.92 -13.40
N ASN A 119 -12.22 15.89 -12.61
CA ASN A 119 -13.39 16.67 -12.97
C ASN A 119 -13.04 18.11 -12.60
N ASN A 120 -12.45 18.77 -13.59
CA ASN A 120 -12.27 20.21 -13.66
C ASN A 120 -13.65 20.88 -13.80
N THR A 121 -14.56 20.65 -12.84
CA THR A 121 -15.79 21.41 -12.70
C THR A 121 -15.41 22.72 -12.03
N ASN A 122 -15.08 23.71 -12.87
CA ASN A 122 -15.17 25.12 -12.54
C ASN A 122 -16.63 25.44 -12.14
N SER A 123 -17.02 25.11 -10.92
CA SER A 123 -18.18 25.73 -10.30
C SER A 123 -17.69 27.01 -9.61
N ASN A 124 -17.70 28.09 -10.39
CA ASN A 124 -17.69 29.45 -9.85
C ASN A 124 -18.99 29.64 -9.05
N THR A 125 -18.97 29.23 -7.78
CA THR A 125 -20.00 29.61 -6.81
C THR A 125 -19.37 30.57 -5.82
N ASN A 126 -19.53 31.86 -6.14
CA ASN A 126 -19.44 32.94 -5.16
C ASN A 126 -20.48 32.66 -4.04
N SER A 127 -20.04 32.05 -2.95
CA SER A 127 -20.79 32.05 -1.69
C SER A 127 -19.98 32.83 -0.66
N ASN A 128 -20.27 34.13 -0.61
CA ASN A 128 -19.91 35.00 0.48
C ASN A 128 -20.70 34.53 1.71
N THR A 129 -20.04 33.85 2.64
CA THR A 129 -20.65 33.49 3.92
C THR A 129 -19.69 33.85 5.04
N ASN A 130 -19.95 35.02 5.64
CA ASN A 130 -19.48 35.37 6.96
C ASN A 130 -20.05 34.37 7.96
N SER A 131 -19.20 33.55 8.58
CA SER A 131 -19.53 32.86 9.82
C SER A 131 -18.42 33.05 10.83
N ASN A 132 -18.65 34.04 11.69
CA ASN A 132 -17.99 34.24 12.96
C ASN A 132 -18.35 33.05 13.87
N THR A 133 -17.39 32.20 14.23
CA THR A 133 -17.54 31.28 15.36
C THR A 133 -16.24 31.18 16.13
N ASN A 134 -16.22 31.89 17.26
CA ASN A 134 -15.41 31.58 18.43
C ASN A 134 -15.76 30.19 18.94
N SER A 135 -14.76 29.30 19.08
CA SER A 135 -14.82 28.22 20.05
C SER A 135 -13.42 27.84 20.49
N ASN A 136 -13.07 28.31 21.69
CA ASN A 136 -12.01 27.79 22.51
C ASN A 136 -12.32 26.34 22.86
N ASN A 137 -11.39 25.42 22.56
CA ASN A 137 -10.97 24.32 23.43
C ASN A 137 -9.80 23.59 22.77
N ASN A 138 -8.59 24.10 23.04
CA ASN A 138 -7.34 23.55 22.56
C ASN A 138 -6.89 22.43 23.51
N MET A 139 -7.45 21.24 23.34
CA MET A 139 -6.84 20.01 23.86
C MET A 139 -5.83 19.54 22.82
N ASN A 140 -4.54 19.59 23.17
CA ASN A 140 -3.43 19.11 22.37
C ASN A 140 -3.56 17.60 22.12
N THR A 141 -4.32 17.21 21.10
CA THR A 141 -4.08 15.93 20.43
C THR A 141 -2.81 16.06 19.60
N PRO A 142 -1.88 15.08 19.62
CA PRO A 142 -0.74 15.10 18.72
C PRO A 142 -1.27 15.29 17.29
N PHE A 143 -0.72 16.28 16.60
CA PHE A 143 -1.09 16.69 15.26
C PHE A 143 -1.08 15.49 14.30
N MET A 144 -2.22 14.81 14.17
CA MET A 144 -2.56 14.15 12.92
C MET A 144 -2.90 15.27 11.96
N ASP A 145 -1.96 15.56 11.07
CA ASP A 145 -2.18 16.49 9.99
C ASP A 145 -3.44 16.03 9.23
N LYS A 146 -4.52 16.82 9.30
CA LYS A 146 -5.77 16.55 8.58
C LYS A 146 -5.53 16.42 7.07
N ASN A 147 -4.36 16.82 6.60
CA ASN A 147 -3.89 16.64 5.24
C ASN A 147 -3.55 15.19 4.89
N PHE A 148 -3.25 14.29 5.84
CA PHE A 148 -2.86 12.92 5.46
C PHE A 148 -3.99 12.11 4.82
N ASN A 149 -5.24 12.30 5.26
CA ASN A 149 -6.41 11.72 4.59
C ASN A 149 -6.62 12.29 3.17
N LYS A 150 -6.18 13.54 2.95
CA LYS A 150 -6.09 14.14 1.61
C LYS A 150 -4.91 13.60 0.80
N ASP A 151 -3.80 13.24 1.44
CA ASP A 151 -2.59 12.74 0.77
C ASP A 151 -2.70 11.26 0.38
N LEU A 152 -3.58 10.51 1.06
CA LEU A 152 -3.96 9.18 0.59
C LEU A 152 -4.61 9.32 -0.77
N GLN A 153 -5.79 9.96 -0.92
CA GLN A 153 -6.51 10.15 -2.20
C GLN A 153 -6.36 9.00 -3.22
N ILE A 154 -6.22 7.79 -2.69
CA ILE A 154 -5.91 6.59 -3.45
C ILE A 154 -7.02 5.59 -3.20
N VAL A 155 -7.32 4.82 -4.22
CA VAL A 155 -8.08 3.59 -4.07
C VAL A 155 -7.06 2.49 -3.82
N ILE A 156 -7.10 1.91 -2.62
CA ILE A 156 -6.23 0.79 -2.25
C ILE A 156 -6.58 -0.39 -3.14
N SER A 157 -5.58 -0.92 -3.84
CA SER A 157 -5.74 -2.03 -4.77
C SER A 157 -5.07 -3.30 -4.29
N ASP A 158 -4.01 -3.19 -3.48
CA ASP A 158 -3.32 -4.34 -2.92
C ASP A 158 -2.68 -4.02 -1.56
N PHE A 159 -2.51 -5.03 -0.73
CA PHE A 159 -1.63 -4.98 0.43
C PHE A 159 -1.06 -6.36 0.76
N TYR A 160 0.17 -6.39 1.26
CA TYR A 160 0.84 -7.62 1.66
C TYR A 160 2.01 -7.33 2.60
N MET A 161 2.51 -8.36 3.27
CA MET A 161 3.80 -8.29 3.95
C MET A 161 4.91 -8.77 3.01
N ASP A 162 5.93 -7.95 2.79
CA ASP A 162 7.16 -8.31 2.08
C ASP A 162 8.18 -8.83 3.10
N VAL A 163 8.65 -10.05 2.87
CA VAL A 163 9.63 -10.74 3.73
C VAL A 163 10.75 -11.38 2.89
N PRO A 164 11.97 -11.53 3.44
CA PRO A 164 13.05 -12.28 2.79
C PRO A 164 12.63 -13.69 2.37
N ASP A 165 13.15 -14.17 1.25
CA ASP A 165 12.78 -15.47 0.68
C ASP A 165 13.28 -16.67 1.50
N ASP A 166 14.36 -16.47 2.27
CA ASP A 166 15.01 -17.46 3.13
C ASP A 166 14.51 -17.42 4.59
N ILE A 167 13.48 -16.62 4.88
CA ILE A 167 13.00 -16.44 6.25
C ILE A 167 12.34 -17.71 6.80
N ASP A 168 12.74 -18.11 8.01
CA ASP A 168 12.04 -19.18 8.73
C ASP A 168 10.77 -18.64 9.39
N LEU A 169 9.62 -18.92 8.79
CA LEU A 169 8.32 -18.54 9.33
C LEU A 169 7.98 -19.25 10.65
N ASN A 170 8.69 -20.31 11.04
CA ASN A 170 8.53 -20.93 12.36
C ASN A 170 9.31 -20.23 13.47
N ASN A 171 10.23 -19.35 13.11
CA ASN A 171 10.99 -18.56 14.07
C ASN A 171 10.05 -17.67 14.90
N ILE A 172 10.18 -17.75 16.23
CA ILE A 172 9.29 -17.05 17.17
C ILE A 172 9.34 -15.52 17.03
N PHE A 173 10.50 -14.96 16.69
CA PHE A 173 10.65 -13.51 16.50
C PHE A 173 9.96 -13.05 15.22
N ILE A 174 10.09 -13.83 14.14
CA ILE A 174 9.41 -13.57 12.86
C ILE A 174 7.90 -13.68 13.02
N LYS A 175 7.41 -14.76 13.67
CA LYS A 175 5.99 -14.92 13.98
C LYS A 175 5.45 -13.74 14.79
N LYS A 176 6.21 -13.28 15.79
CA LYS A 176 5.82 -12.15 16.63
C LYS A 176 5.69 -10.87 15.81
N GLU A 177 6.65 -10.57 14.96
CA GLU A 177 6.61 -9.35 14.14
C GLU A 177 5.47 -9.37 13.10
N ILE A 178 5.24 -10.51 12.43
CA ILE A 178 4.06 -10.69 11.57
C ILE A 178 2.78 -10.48 12.37
N SER A 179 2.69 -11.08 13.57
CA SER A 179 1.52 -10.97 14.44
C SER A 179 1.24 -9.53 14.89
N GLU A 180 2.25 -8.68 14.99
CA GLU A 180 2.05 -7.26 15.32
C GLU A 180 1.36 -6.50 14.18
N PHE A 181 1.74 -6.74 12.92
CA PHE A 181 1.01 -6.19 11.78
C PHE A 181 -0.42 -6.73 11.71
N LEU A 182 -0.60 -8.05 11.90
CA LEU A 182 -1.92 -8.67 11.93
C LEU A 182 -2.79 -8.15 13.08
N PHE A 183 -2.20 -7.85 14.23
CA PHE A 183 -2.88 -7.22 15.36
C PHE A 183 -3.42 -5.84 15.00
N MET A 184 -2.63 -5.03 14.27
CA MET A 184 -3.10 -3.72 13.78
C MET A 184 -4.29 -3.87 12.82
N LEU A 185 -4.27 -4.89 11.96
CA LEU A 185 -5.36 -5.18 11.03
C LEU A 185 -6.64 -5.67 11.71
N ASN A 186 -6.53 -6.40 12.82
CA ASN A 186 -7.68 -7.02 13.50
C ASN A 186 -8.36 -6.11 14.54
N LYS A 187 -7.85 -4.89 14.77
CA LYS A 187 -8.41 -3.96 15.75
C LYS A 187 -9.73 -3.31 15.28
N TYR A 188 -10.09 -3.47 14.00
CA TYR A 188 -11.21 -2.80 13.31
C TYR A 188 -11.92 -3.73 12.31
#